data_AF-A0A6C2YI17-F1
#
_entry.id   AF-A0A6C2YI17-F1
#
_cell.length_a   1.000
_cell.length_b   1.000
_cell.length_c   1.000
_cell.angle_alpha   90.00
_cell.angle_beta   90.00
_cell.angle_gamma   90.00
#
_symmetry.space_group_name_H-M   'P 1'
#
loop_
_entity.id
_entity.type
_entity.pdbx_description
1 polymer ?
#
loop_
_entity_poly.entity_id
_entity_poly.type
_entity_poly.pdbx_seq_one_letter_code
_entity_poly.pdbx_strand_id
1 'polypeptide(L)'
;MNHNLSDREMGILLAGARMNWGYPFAHAHPYPVAPTESDAVEAASKRLRQARRENQAQGLHGPRPLLLSSAEVSLFTMILEACLDECRGNSTSIHLHLQAENEDEIRVLIGRLREGSAELGTTPS
;
A
#
# COMPACT_ATOMS: atom_id res chain seq x y z
N MET A 1 -2.92 14.41 -3.05
CA MET A 1 -3.89 14.60 -1.96
C MET A 1 -3.32 14.02 -0.68
N ASN A 2 -3.79 14.43 0.50
CA ASN A 2 -3.40 13.81 1.77
C ASN A 2 -4.26 12.56 1.99
N HIS A 3 -3.65 11.38 2.03
CA HIS A 3 -4.31 10.14 2.41
C HIS A 3 -4.19 9.99 3.92
N ASN A 4 -5.31 9.85 4.62
CA ASN A 4 -5.28 9.62 6.05
C ASN A 4 -5.08 8.12 6.31
N LEU A 5 -3.86 7.72 6.67
CA LEU A 5 -3.44 6.33 6.82
C LEU A 5 -3.11 6.03 8.30
N SER A 6 -3.68 4.96 8.82
CA SER A 6 -3.31 4.36 10.11
C SER A 6 -1.96 3.66 10.05
N ASP A 7 -1.34 3.40 11.21
CA ASP A 7 -0.09 2.60 11.28
C ASP A 7 -0.25 1.23 10.63
N ARG A 8 -1.44 0.65 10.77
CA ARG A 8 -1.81 -0.64 10.19
C ARG A 8 -1.84 -0.59 8.67
N GLU A 9 -2.51 0.40 8.07
CA GLU A 9 -2.56 0.57 6.62
C GLU A 9 -1.17 0.91 6.04
N MET A 10 -0.38 1.73 6.73
CA MET A 10 1.01 1.97 6.36
C MET A 10 1.83 0.67 6.39
N GLY A 11 1.56 -0.21 7.36
CA GLY A 11 2.15 -1.55 7.44
C GLY A 11 1.80 -2.42 6.24
N ILE A 12 0.54 -2.46 5.84
CA ILE A 12 0.05 -3.22 4.69
C ILE A 12 0.73 -2.74 3.39
N LEU A 13 0.83 -1.42 3.17
CA LEU A 13 1.50 -0.86 1.99
C LEU A 13 2.99 -1.24 1.93
N LEU A 14 3.68 -1.16 3.07
CA LEU A 14 5.08 -1.57 3.18
C LEU A 14 5.27 -3.08 2.99
N ALA A 15 4.33 -3.88 3.48
CA ALA A 15 4.34 -5.33 3.33
C ALA A 15 4.10 -5.75 1.87
N GLY A 16 3.12 -5.14 1.19
CA GLY A 16 2.88 -5.34 -0.24
C GLY A 16 4.09 -4.99 -1.10
N ALA A 17 4.71 -3.83 -0.86
CA ALA A 17 5.98 -3.48 -1.51
C ALA A 17 7.04 -4.56 -1.26
N ARG A 18 7.27 -4.95 -0.01
CA ARG A 18 8.26 -5.99 0.31
C ARG A 18 7.97 -7.31 -0.37
N MET A 19 6.71 -7.75 -0.42
CA MET A 19 6.31 -8.98 -1.07
C MET A 19 6.62 -8.92 -2.58
N ASN A 20 6.27 -7.84 -3.26
CA ASN A 20 6.49 -7.66 -4.70
C ASN A 20 7.97 -7.83 -5.15
N TRP A 21 8.94 -7.46 -4.30
CA TRP A 21 10.37 -7.57 -4.64
C TRP A 21 11.12 -8.70 -3.92
N GLY A 22 10.68 -9.09 -2.74
CA GLY A 22 11.45 -9.96 -1.83
C GLY A 22 10.84 -11.34 -1.62
N TYR A 23 9.68 -11.63 -2.21
CA TYR A 23 8.98 -12.90 -2.05
C TYR A 23 8.87 -13.64 -3.40
N PRO A 24 9.15 -14.95 -3.45
CA PRO A 24 8.94 -15.74 -4.66
C PRO A 24 7.45 -16.00 -4.86
N PHE A 25 6.85 -15.40 -5.89
CA PHE A 25 5.46 -15.67 -6.27
C PHE A 25 5.35 -17.07 -6.89
N ALA A 26 4.45 -17.89 -6.36
CA ALA A 26 4.20 -19.26 -6.81
C ALA A 26 2.90 -19.40 -7.61
N HIS A 27 1.98 -18.44 -7.49
CA HIS A 27 0.63 -18.53 -8.04
C HIS A 27 0.29 -17.38 -9.00
N ALA A 28 0.90 -16.22 -8.81
CA ALA A 28 0.76 -15.06 -9.67
C ALA A 28 2.14 -14.55 -10.12
N HIS A 29 2.18 -13.32 -10.62
CA HIS A 29 3.42 -12.61 -10.91
C HIS A 29 3.46 -11.32 -10.10
N PRO A 30 4.63 -10.92 -9.59
CA PRO A 30 4.77 -9.60 -9.00
C PRO A 30 4.44 -8.55 -10.07
N TYR A 31 3.89 -7.42 -9.64
CA TYR A 31 3.65 -6.31 -10.53
C TYR A 31 5.00 -5.83 -11.11
N PRO A 32 5.15 -5.77 -12.45
CA PRO A 32 6.39 -5.36 -13.07
C PRO A 32 6.57 -3.84 -12.88
N VAL A 33 7.49 -3.47 -12.01
CA VAL A 33 7.78 -2.06 -11.72
C VAL A 33 8.97 -1.59 -12.55
N ALA A 34 8.79 -0.55 -13.37
CA ALA A 34 9.87 0.07 -14.12
C ALA A 34 10.86 0.78 -13.16
N PRO A 35 12.12 1.04 -13.56
CA PRO A 35 13.10 1.68 -12.67
C PRO A 35 12.62 3.00 -12.05
N THR A 36 11.98 3.86 -12.83
CA THR A 36 11.44 5.15 -12.36
C THR A 36 10.26 4.98 -11.40
N GLU A 37 9.45 3.93 -11.57
CA GLU A 37 8.36 3.59 -10.67
C GLU A 37 8.90 2.97 -9.37
N SER A 38 10.00 2.21 -9.45
CA SER A 38 10.67 1.62 -8.29
C SER A 38 11.21 2.71 -7.37
N ASP A 39 11.79 3.77 -7.94
CA ASP A 39 12.22 4.94 -7.18
C ASP A 39 11.05 5.63 -6.48
N ALA A 40 9.89 5.73 -7.15
CA ALA A 40 8.68 6.31 -6.57
C ALA A 40 8.15 5.46 -5.39
N VAL A 41 8.08 4.13 -5.54
CA VAL A 41 7.64 3.24 -4.46
C VAL A 41 8.62 3.24 -3.29
N GLU A 42 9.93 3.27 -3.54
CA GLU A 42 10.93 3.34 -2.46
C GLU A 42 10.88 4.69 -1.74
N ALA A 43 10.73 5.80 -2.46
CA ALA A 43 10.56 7.13 -1.86
C ALA A 43 9.31 7.20 -0.98
N ALA A 44 8.17 6.70 -1.47
CA ALA A 44 6.94 6.62 -0.69
C ALA A 44 7.08 5.66 0.50
N SER A 45 7.73 4.52 0.33
CA SER A 45 8.03 3.56 1.40
C SER A 45 8.90 4.18 2.50
N LYS A 46 9.89 5.01 2.16
CA LYS A 46 10.67 5.77 3.15
C LYS A 46 9.79 6.71 3.97
N ARG A 47 8.86 7.43 3.33
CA ARG A 47 7.90 8.30 4.04
C ARG A 47 6.97 7.52 4.96
N LEU A 48 6.45 6.38 4.50
CA LEU A 48 5.62 5.47 5.31
C LEU A 48 6.40 4.94 6.53
N ARG A 49 7.63 4.43 6.34
CA ARG A 49 8.48 3.95 7.45
C ARG A 49 8.77 5.06 8.46
N GLN A 50 9.07 6.27 7.99
CA GLN A 50 9.31 7.41 8.86
C GLN A 50 8.06 7.77 9.67
N ALA A 51 6.91 7.80 9.00
CA ALA A 51 5.63 8.08 9.64
C ALA A 51 5.28 7.08 10.75
N ARG A 52 5.51 5.79 10.52
CA ARG A 52 5.33 4.74 11.53
C ARG A 52 6.28 4.89 12.72
N ARG A 53 7.55 5.22 12.48
CA ARG A 53 8.53 5.49 13.56
C ARG A 53 8.11 6.65 14.44
N GLU A 54 7.62 7.74 13.83
CA GLU A 54 7.12 8.90 14.56
C GLU A 54 5.88 8.53 15.40
N ASN A 55 4.94 7.77 14.83
CA ASN A 55 3.77 7.28 15.56
C ASN A 55 4.17 6.47 16.79
N GLN A 56 5.10 5.54 16.64
CA GLN A 56 5.62 4.73 17.75
C GLN A 56 6.32 5.59 18.81
N ALA A 57 7.16 6.54 18.40
CA ALA A 57 7.87 7.43 19.33
C ALA A 57 6.93 8.34 20.12
N GLN A 58 5.79 8.72 19.53
CA GLN A 58 4.81 9.62 20.13
C GLN A 58 3.64 8.89 20.82
N GLY A 59 3.59 7.55 20.76
CA GLY A 59 2.46 6.78 21.25
C GLY A 59 1.15 7.06 20.49
N LEU A 60 1.25 7.55 19.25
CA LEU A 60 0.09 7.84 18.41
C LEU A 60 -0.31 6.57 17.66
N HIS A 61 -1.58 6.17 17.82
CA HIS A 61 -2.14 5.00 17.15
C HIS A 61 -3.18 5.36 16.08
N GLY A 62 -3.48 6.65 15.91
CA GLY A 62 -4.52 7.14 15.00
C GLY A 62 -4.05 7.30 13.54
N PRO A 63 -5.00 7.41 12.59
CA PRO A 63 -4.71 7.80 11.21
C PRO A 63 -3.98 9.14 11.14
N ARG A 64 -2.98 9.23 10.26
CA ARG A 64 -2.27 10.49 9.95
C ARG A 64 -2.33 10.83 8.47
N PRO A 65 -2.40 12.13 8.13
CA PRO A 65 -2.30 12.55 6.75
C PRO A 65 -0.90 12.26 6.21
N LEU A 66 -0.86 11.61 5.05
CA LEU A 66 0.33 11.33 4.27
C LEU A 66 0.11 11.72 2.82
N LEU A 67 1.04 12.50 2.28
CA LEU A 67 1.05 12.85 0.86
C LEU A 67 1.55 11.66 0.06
N LEU A 68 0.63 11.04 -0.67
CA LEU A 68 0.94 10.15 -1.78
C LEU A 68 0.51 10.81 -3.08
N SER A 69 1.36 10.74 -4.10
CA SER A 69 1.01 11.15 -5.45
C SER A 69 0.02 10.16 -6.07
N SER A 70 -0.71 10.57 -7.11
CA SER A 70 -1.60 9.67 -7.86
C SER A 70 -0.84 8.49 -8.46
N ALA A 71 0.39 8.71 -8.93
CA ALA A 71 1.25 7.65 -9.44
C ALA A 71 1.62 6.65 -8.33
N GLU A 72 1.98 7.13 -7.13
CA GLU A 72 2.29 6.25 -5.99
C GLU A 72 1.07 5.45 -5.54
N VAL A 73 -0.11 6.08 -5.51
CA VAL A 73 -1.38 5.41 -5.21
C VAL A 73 -1.66 4.28 -6.21
N SER A 74 -1.53 4.57 -7.50
CA SER A 74 -1.72 3.57 -8.55
C SER A 74 -0.74 2.42 -8.40
N LEU A 75 0.54 2.70 -8.16
CA LEU A 75 1.58 1.68 -7.97
C LEU A 75 1.30 0.80 -6.76
N PHE A 76 1.01 1.38 -5.59
CA PHE A 76 0.68 0.59 -4.40
C PHE A 76 -0.58 -0.25 -4.59
N THR A 77 -1.58 0.28 -5.29
CA THR A 77 -2.80 -0.45 -5.58
C THR A 77 -2.53 -1.67 -6.46
N MET A 78 -1.80 -1.50 -7.57
CA MET A 78 -1.44 -2.60 -8.47
C MET A 78 -0.56 -3.65 -7.78
N ILE A 79 0.37 -3.20 -6.93
CA ILE A 79 1.20 -4.09 -6.11
C ILE A 79 0.33 -4.92 -5.15
N LEU A 80 -0.60 -4.30 -4.42
CA LEU A 80 -1.48 -5.00 -3.49
C LEU A 80 -2.39 -5.99 -4.21
N GLU A 81 -2.91 -5.64 -5.39
CA GLU A 81 -3.71 -6.55 -6.22
C GLU A 81 -2.91 -7.78 -6.65
N ALA A 82 -1.68 -7.60 -7.15
CA ALA A 82 -0.81 -8.73 -7.49
C ALA A 82 -0.51 -9.62 -6.26
N CYS A 83 -0.31 -9.01 -5.09
CA CYS A 83 -0.07 -9.78 -3.87
C CYS A 83 -1.32 -10.54 -3.40
N LEU A 84 -2.53 -10.00 -3.59
CA LEU A 84 -3.78 -10.70 -3.30
C LEU A 84 -3.97 -11.90 -4.24
N ASP A 85 -3.69 -11.72 -5.53
CA ASP A 85 -3.73 -12.79 -6.51
C ASP A 85 -2.77 -13.93 -6.15
N GLU A 86 -1.56 -13.59 -5.67
CA GLU A 86 -0.60 -14.55 -5.13
C GLU A 86 -1.14 -15.28 -3.88
N CYS A 87 -1.80 -14.56 -2.97
CA CYS A 87 -2.35 -15.15 -1.76
C CYS A 87 -3.57 -16.06 -2.02
N ARG A 88 -4.29 -15.88 -3.14
CA ARG A 88 -5.48 -16.66 -3.52
C ARG A 88 -6.54 -16.78 -2.41
N GLY A 89 -6.76 -15.70 -1.65
CA GLY A 89 -7.70 -15.68 -0.52
C GLY A 89 -7.26 -16.52 0.69
N ASN A 90 -6.03 -17.02 0.72
CA ASN A 90 -5.49 -17.73 1.89
C ASN A 90 -5.22 -16.72 3.02
N SER A 91 -6.03 -16.77 4.08
CA SER A 91 -5.92 -15.86 5.22
C SER A 91 -4.58 -15.96 5.96
N THR A 92 -3.95 -17.14 6.00
CA THR A 92 -2.62 -17.30 6.60
C THR A 92 -1.56 -16.59 5.76
N SER A 93 -1.57 -16.75 4.44
CA SER A 93 -0.65 -16.03 3.54
C SER A 93 -0.85 -14.52 3.63
N ILE A 94 -2.10 -14.05 3.63
CA ILE A 94 -2.44 -12.64 3.79
C ILE A 94 -1.89 -12.09 5.11
N HIS A 95 -2.09 -12.81 6.20
CA HIS A 95 -1.59 -12.40 7.51
C HIS A 95 -0.06 -12.36 7.57
N LEU A 96 0.60 -13.40 7.09
CA LEU A 96 2.06 -13.52 7.16
C LEU A 96 2.79 -12.55 6.22
N HIS A 97 2.27 -12.35 5.00
CA HIS A 97 2.98 -11.61 3.95
C HIS A 97 2.51 -10.18 3.78
N LEU A 98 1.22 -9.91 4.00
CA LEU A 98 0.64 -8.57 3.84
C LEU A 98 0.32 -7.88 5.18
N GLN A 99 0.48 -8.58 6.31
CA GLN A 99 0.21 -8.05 7.65
C GLN A 99 -1.24 -7.56 7.84
N ALA A 100 -2.16 -8.06 7.02
CA ALA A 100 -3.59 -7.79 7.12
C ALA A 100 -4.30 -8.91 7.89
N GLU A 101 -5.48 -8.62 8.42
CA GLU A 101 -6.35 -9.61 9.08
C GLU A 101 -7.01 -10.53 8.06
N ASN A 102 -7.40 -9.97 6.91
CA ASN A 102 -8.11 -10.66 5.85
C ASN A 102 -7.99 -9.89 4.52
N GLU A 103 -8.53 -10.48 3.46
CA GLU A 103 -8.54 -9.89 2.12
C GLU A 103 -9.38 -8.61 2.05
N ASP A 104 -10.51 -8.57 2.76
CA ASP A 104 -11.43 -7.42 2.77
C ASP A 104 -10.75 -6.15 3.27
N GLU A 105 -9.90 -6.25 4.30
CA GLU A 105 -9.11 -5.12 4.79
C GLU A 105 -8.25 -4.49 3.69
N ILE A 106 -7.59 -5.32 2.88
CA ILE A 106 -6.75 -4.85 1.78
C ILE A 106 -7.60 -4.25 0.67
N ARG A 107 -8.74 -4.87 0.34
CA ARG A 107 -9.68 -4.34 -0.67
C ARG A 107 -10.29 -3.01 -0.26
N VAL A 108 -10.63 -2.83 1.02
CA VAL A 108 -11.11 -1.55 1.57
C VAL A 108 -10.03 -0.48 1.47
N LEU A 109 -8.78 -0.81 1.80
CA LEU A 109 -7.65 0.11 1.66
C LEU A 109 -7.45 0.52 0.19
N ILE A 110 -7.46 -0.43 -0.74
CA ILE A 110 -7.37 -0.17 -2.19
C ILE A 110 -8.50 0.78 -2.64
N GLY A 111 -9.75 0.51 -2.22
CA GLY A 111 -10.89 1.36 -2.56
C GLY A 111 -10.68 2.81 -2.10
N ARG A 112 -10.29 3.00 -0.84
CA ARG A 112 -10.04 4.34 -0.28
C ARG A 112 -8.87 5.07 -0.94
N LEU A 113 -7.81 4.35 -1.31
CA LEU A 113 -6.69 4.94 -2.05
C LEU A 113 -7.14 5.42 -3.43
N ARG A 114 -7.95 4.62 -4.14
CA ARG A 114 -8.51 4.99 -5.44
C ARG A 114 -9.46 6.18 -5.36
N GLU A 115 -10.38 6.18 -4.40
CA GLU A 115 -11.33 7.29 -4.17
C GLU A 115 -10.60 8.60 -3.88
N GLY A 116 -9.62 8.57 -2.98
CA GLY A 116 -8.78 9.73 -2.66
C GLY A 116 -7.93 10.24 -3.84
N SER A 117 -7.78 9.44 -4.90
CA SER A 117 -7.14 9.87 -6.15
C SER A 117 -8.13 10.31 -7.23
N ALA A 118 -9.38 9.86 -7.21
CA ALA A 118 -10.39 10.14 -8.23
C ALA A 118 -10.98 11.56 -8.13
N GLU A 119 -11.04 12.15 -6.92
CA GLU A 119 -11.52 13.52 -6.70
C GLU A 119 -10.69 14.61 -7.42
N LEU A 120 -9.54 14.27 -8.00
CA LEU A 120 -8.70 15.14 -8.83
C LEU A 120 -9.05 15.14 -10.33
N GLY A 121 -9.86 14.18 -10.82
CA GLY A 121 -10.18 14.03 -12.25
C GLY A 121 -11.36 14.87 -12.76
N THR A 122 -12.09 15.52 -11.85
CA THR A 122 -13.30 16.28 -12.15
C THR A 122 -13.19 17.74 -11.71
N THR A 123 -12.24 18.48 -12.29
CA THR A 123 -12.37 19.94 -12.40
C THR A 123 -12.97 20.26 -13.77
N PRO A 124 -14.26 20.63 -13.87
CA PRO A 124 -14.78 21.20 -15.10
C PRO A 124 -14.05 22.53 -15.36
N SER A 125 -13.54 22.68 -16.58
CA SER A 125 -12.99 23.94 -17.10
C SER A 125 -14.07 25.00 -17.27
#